data_AF-A0A942ER35-F1
#
_entry.id   AF-A0A942ER35-F1
#
_cell.length_a   1.000
_cell.length_b   1.000
_cell.length_c   1.000
_cell.angle_alpha   90.00
_cell.angle_beta   90.00
_cell.angle_gamma   90.00
#
_symmetry.space_group_name_H-M   'P 1'
#
loop_
_entity.id
_entity.type
_entity.pdbx_description
1 polymer ?
#
loop_
_entity_poly.entity_id
_entity_poly.type
_entity_poly.pdbx_seq_one_letter_code
_entity_poly.pdbx_strand_id
1 'polypeptide(L)'
;MSFKEYLGYEESFIPRLATGFGGGVGRKGSLCGAFTASIMAIGMKMGRTDPKDREGLLKVYDKCQQFWEVFEKEFGSRDCYGLIGLHLDDPEENKKWLTTGGREKCTGIVEKTAQILCEFLNKS
;
A
#
# COMPACT_ATOMS: atom_id res chain seq x y z
N MET A 1 14.51 15.33 -20.33
CA MET A 1 13.33 14.47 -20.52
C MET A 1 13.00 13.86 -19.17
N SER A 2 11.96 14.37 -18.52
CA SER A 2 11.54 13.88 -17.21
C SER A 2 10.80 12.54 -17.37
N PHE A 3 10.81 11.72 -16.32
CA PHE A 3 10.07 10.45 -16.30
C PHE A 3 8.57 10.64 -16.63
N LYS A 4 8.03 11.82 -16.31
CA LYS A 4 6.66 12.25 -16.64
C LYS A 4 6.42 12.38 -18.15
N GLU A 5 7.38 12.99 -18.87
CA GLU A 5 7.32 13.17 -20.33
C GLU A 5 7.56 11.85 -21.07
N TYR A 6 8.45 11.00 -20.55
CA TYR A 6 8.72 9.68 -21.13
C TYR A 6 7.50 8.74 -21.05
N LEU A 7 6.65 8.92 -20.02
CA LEU A 7 5.55 8.00 -19.72
C LEU A 7 4.16 8.51 -20.10
N GLY A 8 4.03 9.77 -20.53
CA GLY A 8 2.82 10.33 -21.14
C GLY A 8 1.56 10.24 -20.28
N TYR A 9 1.59 10.78 -19.06
CA TYR A 9 0.54 10.47 -18.08
C TYR A 9 -0.74 11.34 -18.14
N GLU A 10 -1.84 10.66 -18.49
CA GLU A 10 -3.29 10.90 -18.37
C GLU A 10 -3.90 9.97 -17.28
N GLU A 11 -5.25 9.86 -17.14
CA GLU A 11 -6.04 9.12 -16.12
C GLU A 11 -5.47 7.78 -15.58
N SER A 12 -4.62 7.09 -16.35
CA SER A 12 -3.98 5.81 -16.00
C SER A 12 -2.75 5.88 -15.08
N PHE A 13 -2.31 7.06 -14.63
CA PHE A 13 -1.08 7.21 -13.83
C PHE A 13 -1.04 6.33 -12.58
N ILE A 14 -2.06 6.44 -11.71
CA ILE A 14 -2.07 5.73 -10.42
C ILE A 14 -2.12 4.21 -10.60
N PRO A 15 -3.01 3.63 -11.45
CA PRO A 15 -2.98 2.20 -11.72
C PRO A 15 -1.63 1.72 -12.26
N ARG A 16 -1.00 2.46 -13.19
CA ARG A 16 0.32 2.08 -13.75
C ARG A 16 1.42 2.11 -12.70
N LEU A 17 1.42 3.11 -11.81
CA LEU A 17 2.37 3.20 -10.70
C LEU A 17 2.15 2.07 -9.68
N ALA A 18 0.90 1.76 -9.36
CA ALA A 18 0.56 0.87 -8.25
C ALA A 18 0.51 -0.63 -8.61
N THR A 19 0.39 -0.97 -9.89
CA THR A 19 0.18 -2.37 -10.36
C THR A 19 1.22 -3.33 -9.80
N GLY A 20 2.48 -2.90 -9.71
CA GLY A 20 3.58 -3.73 -9.19
C GLY A 20 3.39 -4.18 -7.74
N PHE A 21 2.59 -3.48 -6.93
CA PHE A 21 2.38 -3.81 -5.51
C PHE A 21 1.33 -4.90 -5.28
N GLY A 22 0.60 -5.35 -6.31
CA GLY A 22 -0.43 -6.38 -6.19
C GLY A 22 0.12 -7.70 -5.62
N GLY A 23 -0.61 -8.31 -4.68
CA GLY A 23 -0.16 -9.52 -3.97
C GLY A 23 1.09 -9.30 -3.11
N GLY A 24 1.37 -8.04 -2.78
CA GLY A 24 2.48 -7.60 -1.95
C GLY A 24 3.81 -7.45 -2.68
N VAL A 25 3.84 -6.70 -3.78
CA VAL A 25 5.00 -6.50 -4.70
C VAL A 25 5.13 -7.57 -5.80
N GLY A 26 4.03 -7.93 -6.45
CA GLY A 26 4.07 -8.89 -7.56
C GLY A 26 3.95 -10.32 -7.05
N ARG A 27 3.00 -10.51 -6.12
CA ARG A 27 2.57 -11.82 -5.59
C ARG A 27 3.56 -12.54 -4.68
N LYS A 28 4.63 -11.88 -4.25
CA LYS A 28 5.64 -12.45 -3.35
C LYS A 28 5.23 -12.53 -1.89
N GLY A 29 4.02 -12.10 -1.54
CA GLY A 29 3.50 -12.21 -0.18
C GLY A 29 4.10 -11.21 0.82
N SER A 30 4.89 -10.24 0.34
CA SER A 30 5.47 -9.17 1.16
C SER A 30 4.42 -8.09 1.46
N LEU A 31 4.86 -6.87 1.81
CA LEU A 31 4.01 -5.75 2.26
C LEU A 31 2.74 -5.60 1.43
N CYS A 32 1.58 -5.61 2.08
CA CYS A 32 0.27 -5.48 1.46
C CYS A 32 0.20 -4.24 0.58
N GLY A 33 -0.33 -4.39 -0.64
CA GLY A 33 -0.44 -3.27 -1.58
C GLY A 33 -1.26 -2.09 -1.04
N ALA A 34 -2.30 -2.35 -0.24
CA ALA A 34 -3.08 -1.30 0.42
C ALA A 34 -2.26 -0.56 1.48
N PHE A 35 -1.48 -1.30 2.28
CA PHE A 35 -0.57 -0.72 3.26
C PHE A 35 0.51 0.15 2.58
N THR A 36 1.17 -0.38 1.55
CA THR A 36 2.18 0.36 0.77
C THR A 36 1.58 1.62 0.14
N ALA A 37 0.35 1.54 -0.41
CA ALA A 37 -0.35 2.69 -0.94
C ALA A 37 -0.60 3.78 0.12
N SER A 38 -0.93 3.40 1.35
CA SER A 38 -1.08 4.34 2.45
C SER A 38 0.23 5.05 2.81
N ILE A 39 1.34 4.33 2.86
CA ILE A 39 2.66 4.93 3.10
C ILE A 39 3.03 5.91 1.98
N MET A 40 2.74 5.56 0.72
CA MET A 40 2.92 6.47 -0.42
C MET A 40 2.05 7.72 -0.28
N ALA A 41 0.77 7.57 0.11
CA ALA A 41 -0.14 8.70 0.29
C ALA A 41 0.29 9.64 1.43
N ILE A 42 0.80 9.12 2.55
CA ILE A 42 1.40 9.93 3.62
C ILE A 42 2.57 10.75 3.04
N GLY A 43 3.51 10.08 2.35
CA GLY A 43 4.64 10.75 1.70
C GLY A 43 4.22 11.80 0.67
N MET A 44 3.17 11.56 -0.10
CA MET A 44 2.63 12.53 -1.06
C MET A 44 2.02 13.76 -0.38
N LYS A 45 1.40 13.59 0.81
CA LYS A 45 0.75 14.68 1.53
C LYS A 45 1.73 15.57 2.29
N MET A 46 2.80 15.00 2.85
CA MET A 46 3.67 15.69 3.82
C MET A 46 5.18 15.45 3.63
N GLY A 47 5.58 14.73 2.57
CA GLY A 47 6.97 14.45 2.25
C GLY A 47 7.80 15.69 2.00
N ARG A 48 9.09 15.59 2.33
CA ARG A 48 10.08 16.62 2.00
C ARG A 48 10.18 16.83 0.49
N THR A 49 10.39 18.07 0.08
CA THR A 49 10.67 18.44 -1.32
C THR A 49 12.15 18.73 -1.55
N ASP A 50 12.89 19.14 -0.52
CA ASP A 50 14.35 19.26 -0.51
C ASP A 50 14.98 17.99 0.08
N PRO A 51 15.90 17.29 -0.63
CA PRO A 51 16.66 16.17 -0.10
C PRO A 51 17.44 16.47 1.20
N LYS A 52 17.73 17.74 1.51
CA LYS A 52 18.41 18.18 2.73
C LYS A 52 17.47 18.43 3.90
N ASP A 53 16.17 18.52 3.68
CA ASP A 53 15.18 18.68 4.75
C ASP A 53 15.08 17.39 5.57
N ARG A 54 15.85 17.36 6.65
CA ARG A 54 15.88 16.24 7.61
C ARG A 54 14.69 16.28 8.56
N GLU A 55 14.18 17.46 8.89
CA GLU A 55 13.06 17.59 9.82
C GLU A 55 11.77 17.07 9.19
N GLY A 56 11.48 17.49 7.95
CA GLY A 56 10.35 16.96 7.17
C GLY A 56 10.45 15.46 6.93
N LEU A 57 11.67 14.93 6.69
CA LEU A 57 11.89 13.49 6.61
C LEU A 57 11.45 12.76 7.89
N LEU A 58 11.92 13.22 9.04
CA LEU A 58 11.67 12.58 10.33
C LEU A 58 10.19 12.64 10.70
N LYS A 59 9.49 13.75 10.38
CA LYS A 59 8.04 13.87 10.57
C LYS A 59 7.26 12.83 9.77
N VAL A 60 7.63 12.60 8.51
CA VAL A 60 6.99 11.56 7.69
C VAL A 60 7.31 10.16 8.19
N TYR A 61 8.55 9.91 8.63
CA TYR A 61 8.91 8.61 9.21
C TYR A 61 8.09 8.30 10.46
N ASP A 62 7.93 9.26 11.36
CA ASP A 62 7.08 9.12 12.55
C ASP A 62 5.63 8.80 12.17
N LYS A 63 5.06 9.51 11.20
CA LYS A 63 3.69 9.23 10.72
C LYS A 63 3.55 7.86 10.07
N CYS A 64 4.54 7.43 9.28
CA CYS A 64 4.55 6.10 8.69
C CYS A 64 4.65 5.00 9.75
N GLN A 65 5.46 5.20 10.80
CA GLN A 65 5.57 4.26 11.93
C GLN A 65 4.26 4.18 12.73
N GLN A 66 3.62 5.31 13.00
CA GLN A 66 2.31 5.32 13.65
C GLN A 66 1.24 4.60 12.81
N PHE A 67 1.23 4.83 11.49
CA PHE A 67 0.28 4.13 10.61
C PHE A 67 0.59 2.63 10.48
N TRP A 68 1.86 2.24 10.56
CA TRP A 68 2.28 0.84 10.63
C TRP A 68 1.59 0.13 11.80
N GLU A 69 1.72 0.68 13.01
CA GLU A 69 1.10 0.13 14.23
C GLU A 69 -0.43 0.08 14.12
N VAL A 70 -1.05 1.13 13.57
CA VAL A 70 -2.51 1.16 13.33
C VAL A 70 -2.95 0.04 12.39
N PHE A 71 -2.22 -0.18 11.30
CA PHE A 71 -2.53 -1.20 10.31
C PHE A 71 -2.36 -2.62 10.89
N GLU A 72 -1.24 -2.88 11.56
CA GLU A 72 -1.00 -4.19 12.19
C GLU A 72 -2.00 -4.48 13.30
N LYS A 73 -2.41 -3.47 14.08
CA LYS A 73 -3.45 -3.64 15.10
C LYS A 73 -4.81 -4.01 14.50
N GLU A 74 -5.18 -3.40 13.37
CA GLU A 74 -6.47 -3.67 12.73
C GLU A 74 -6.49 -5.05 12.05
N PHE A 75 -5.45 -5.37 11.27
CA PHE A 75 -5.48 -6.53 10.39
C PHE A 75 -4.62 -7.72 10.85
N GLY A 76 -3.85 -7.55 11.93
CA GLY A 76 -2.95 -8.58 12.48
C GLY A 76 -1.65 -8.77 11.69
N SER A 77 -1.56 -8.29 10.46
CA SER A 77 -0.30 -8.27 9.70
C SER A 77 -0.31 -7.21 8.61
N ARG A 78 0.83 -6.58 8.38
CA ARG A 78 1.16 -5.75 7.22
C ARG A 78 1.52 -6.51 5.93
N ASP A 79 1.87 -7.80 6.02
CA ASP A 79 2.33 -8.59 4.88
C ASP A 79 1.13 -9.26 4.22
N CYS A 80 1.12 -9.28 2.89
CA CYS A 80 0.04 -9.89 2.12
C CYS A 80 -0.13 -11.38 2.49
N TYR A 81 0.97 -12.12 2.66
CA TYR A 81 0.90 -13.51 3.11
C TYR A 81 0.30 -13.63 4.52
N GLY A 82 0.69 -12.76 5.44
CA GLY A 82 0.12 -12.74 6.80
C GLY A 82 -1.38 -12.44 6.82
N LEU A 83 -1.87 -11.67 5.85
CA LEU A 83 -3.29 -11.32 5.72
C LEU A 83 -4.14 -12.41 5.07
N ILE A 84 -3.61 -13.07 4.03
CA ILE A 84 -4.41 -14.00 3.20
C ILE A 84 -4.05 -15.47 3.41
N GLY A 85 -2.90 -15.77 3.99
CA GLY A 85 -2.39 -17.12 4.28
C GLY A 85 -2.05 -17.96 3.04
N LEU A 86 -1.79 -17.32 1.90
CA LEU A 86 -1.55 -17.98 0.61
C LEU A 86 -0.46 -17.22 -0.20
N HIS A 87 0.34 -17.97 -0.94
CA HIS A 87 1.32 -17.51 -1.91
C HIS A 87 0.68 -17.40 -3.30
N LEU A 88 0.51 -16.19 -3.80
CA LEU A 88 -0.18 -15.96 -5.07
C LEU A 88 0.70 -16.21 -6.30
N ASP A 89 2.00 -16.42 -6.11
CA ASP A 89 2.93 -16.86 -7.15
C ASP A 89 2.95 -18.38 -7.33
N ASP A 90 2.34 -19.14 -6.41
CA ASP A 90 1.98 -20.55 -6.62
C ASP A 90 0.64 -20.65 -7.39
N PRO A 91 0.57 -21.37 -8.52
CA PRO A 91 -0.66 -21.48 -9.31
C PRO A 91 -1.85 -22.12 -8.58
N GLU A 92 -1.62 -23.13 -7.75
CA GLU A 92 -2.68 -23.86 -7.05
C GLU A 92 -3.22 -23.04 -5.88
N GLU A 93 -2.35 -22.38 -5.11
CA GLU A 93 -2.76 -21.47 -4.05
C GLU A 93 -3.45 -20.22 -4.61
N ASN A 94 -3.01 -19.69 -5.75
CA ASN A 94 -3.69 -18.59 -6.42
C ASN A 94 -5.10 -19.00 -6.89
N LYS A 95 -5.25 -20.19 -7.47
CA LYS A 95 -6.55 -20.74 -7.84
C LYS A 95 -7.45 -20.91 -6.62
N LYS A 96 -6.91 -21.40 -5.50
CA LYS A 96 -7.63 -21.47 -4.22
C LYS A 96 -8.05 -20.09 -3.75
N TRP A 97 -7.16 -19.09 -3.78
CA TRP A 97 -7.48 -17.71 -3.44
C TRP A 97 -8.63 -17.16 -4.29
N LEU A 98 -8.59 -17.35 -5.61
CA LEU A 98 -9.65 -16.91 -6.53
C LEU A 98 -11.00 -17.57 -6.24
N THR A 99 -11.01 -18.87 -5.97
CA THR A 99 -12.25 -19.65 -5.78
C THR A 99 -12.85 -19.52 -4.38
N THR A 100 -12.09 -19.00 -3.40
CA THR A 100 -12.51 -18.86 -1.99
C THR A 100 -12.80 -17.41 -1.59
N GLY A 101 -13.12 -16.55 -2.57
CA GLY A 101 -13.50 -15.16 -2.35
C GLY A 101 -12.32 -14.23 -2.03
N GLY A 102 -11.12 -14.56 -2.51
CA GLY A 102 -9.91 -13.81 -2.23
C GLY A 102 -9.95 -12.36 -2.74
N ARG A 103 -10.62 -12.11 -3.87
CA ARG A 103 -10.77 -10.76 -4.44
C ARG A 103 -11.60 -9.87 -3.53
N GLU A 104 -12.72 -10.38 -3.05
CA GLU A 104 -13.65 -9.71 -2.15
C GLU A 104 -12.95 -9.39 -0.83
N LYS A 105 -12.20 -10.36 -0.27
CA LYS A 105 -11.38 -10.13 0.94
C LYS A 105 -10.33 -9.03 0.74
N CYS A 106 -9.56 -9.08 -0.34
CA CYS A 106 -8.58 -8.02 -0.62
C CYS A 106 -9.24 -6.66 -0.85
N THR A 107 -10.40 -6.62 -1.51
CA THR A 107 -11.18 -5.39 -1.71
C THR A 107 -11.62 -4.81 -0.37
N GLY A 108 -12.14 -5.64 0.55
CA GLY A 108 -12.51 -5.21 1.90
C GLY A 108 -11.31 -4.66 2.68
N ILE A 109 -10.13 -5.27 2.56
CA ILE A 109 -8.89 -4.72 3.16
C ILE A 109 -8.56 -3.36 2.56
N VAL A 110 -8.62 -3.20 1.23
CA VAL A 110 -8.33 -1.92 0.55
C VAL A 110 -9.29 -0.82 1.03
N GLU A 111 -10.59 -1.09 1.03
CA GLU A 111 -11.62 -0.13 1.44
C GLU A 111 -11.44 0.30 2.91
N LYS A 112 -11.27 -0.67 3.80
CA LYS A 112 -11.07 -0.41 5.22
C LYS A 112 -9.76 0.35 5.48
N THR A 113 -8.69 0.00 4.78
CA THR A 113 -7.40 0.69 4.86
C THR A 113 -7.53 2.15 4.43
N ALA A 114 -8.24 2.41 3.34
CA ALA A 114 -8.48 3.77 2.86
C ALA A 114 -9.27 4.59 3.89
N GLN A 115 -10.32 4.01 4.50
CA GLN A 115 -11.07 4.66 5.58
C GLN A 115 -10.16 5.02 6.77
N ILE A 116 -9.40 4.03 7.28
CA ILE A 116 -8.51 4.23 8.43
C ILE A 116 -7.46 5.31 8.13
N LEU A 117 -6.89 5.30 6.93
CA LEU A 117 -5.92 6.32 6.52
C LEU A 117 -6.53 7.72 6.49
N CYS A 118 -7.73 7.87 5.92
CA CYS A 118 -8.43 9.16 5.91
C CYS A 118 -8.67 9.67 7.33
N GLU A 119 -9.15 8.82 8.23
CA GLU A 119 -9.34 9.17 9.64
C GLU A 119 -8.02 9.52 10.34
N PHE A 120 -6.97 8.74 10.12
CA PHE A 120 -5.63 8.94 10.68
C PHE A 120 -5.03 10.29 10.25
N LEU A 121 -5.17 10.63 8.97
CA LEU A 121 -4.65 11.88 8.40
C LEU A 121 -5.50 13.12 8.72
N ASN A 122 -6.74 12.94 9.18
CA ASN A 122 -7.63 14.03 9.61
C ASN A 122 -7.55 14.31 11.11
N LYS A 123 -7.08 13.35 11.91
CA LYS A 123 -6.84 13.50 13.36
C LYS A 123 -5.44 14.06 13.69
N SER A 124 -4.61 14.28 12.66
CA SER A 124 -3.20 14.69 12.76
C SER A 124 -3.00 16.17 12.54
#